data_AF-A0A844A821-F1
#
_entry.id   AF-A0A844A821-F1
#
_cell.length_a   1.000
_cell.length_b   1.000
_cell.length_c   1.000
_cell.angle_alpha   90.00
_cell.angle_beta   90.00
_cell.angle_gamma   90.00
#
_symmetry.space_group_name_H-M   'P 1'
#
loop_
_entity.id
_entity.type
_entity.pdbx_description
1 polymer ?
#
loop_
_entity_poly.entity_id
_entity_poly.type
_entity_poly.pdbx_seq_one_letter_code
_entity_poly.pdbx_strand_id
1 'polypeptide(L)'
;MSSTVHYISPSDREMILSVLDEAGYDASVLVEDPRFFNTAALLVTKLFLAGVDSQSALTAKLEYQLGRAGKHRQPGTSSLSRYAIQGLPLELQPRRREQQKSPG
;
A
#
# COMPACT_ATOMS: atom_id res chain seq x y z
N MET A 1 35.14 10.17 -10.57
CA MET A 1 33.81 10.07 -9.94
C MET A 1 34.03 9.47 -8.56
N SER A 2 33.61 10.15 -7.48
CA SER A 2 33.78 9.64 -6.12
C SER A 2 32.60 8.72 -5.81
N SER A 3 32.86 7.42 -5.61
CA SER A 3 31.87 6.49 -5.08
C SER A 3 31.88 6.64 -3.56
N THR A 4 30.93 7.39 -3.01
CA THR A 4 30.73 7.42 -1.56
C THR A 4 30.22 6.06 -1.12
N VAL A 5 31.11 5.27 -0.53
CA VAL A 5 30.73 4.04 0.18
C VAL A 5 30.00 4.48 1.44
N HIS A 6 28.67 4.42 1.42
CA HIS A 6 27.87 4.68 2.60
C HIS A 6 27.95 3.45 3.52
N TYR A 7 28.60 3.63 4.66
CA TYR A 7 28.71 2.60 5.67
C TYR A 7 27.45 2.61 6.54
N ILE A 8 26.71 1.50 6.55
CA ILE A 8 25.57 1.31 7.44
C ILE A 8 26.13 0.87 8.79
N SER A 9 25.93 1.67 9.83
CA SER A 9 26.34 1.30 11.19
C SER A 9 25.43 0.22 11.77
N PRO A 10 25.85 -0.50 12.82
CA PRO A 10 24.98 -1.45 13.51
C PRO A 10 23.68 -0.80 14.00
N SER A 11 23.72 0.44 14.50
CA SER A 11 22.54 1.18 14.94
C SER A 11 21.58 1.48 13.79
N ASP A 12 22.11 1.85 12.62
CA ASP A 12 21.29 2.08 11.42
C ASP A 12 20.62 0.79 10.96
N ARG A 13 21.33 -0.34 11.07
CA ARG A 13 20.78 -1.66 10.75
C ARG A 13 19.63 -2.02 11.69
N GLU A 14 19.77 -1.80 12.99
CA GLU A 14 18.67 -2.02 13.96
C GLU A 14 17.46 -1.13 13.66
N MET A 15 17.68 0.12 13.29
CA MET A 15 16.60 1.02 12.86
C MET A 15 15.89 0.49 11.61
N ILE A 16 16.64 0.04 10.60
CA ILE A 16 16.07 -0.54 9.37
C ILE A 16 15.24 -1.78 9.69
N LEU A 17 15.74 -2.66 10.58
CA LEU A 17 15.00 -3.85 11.01
C LEU A 17 13.72 -3.49 11.78
N SER A 18 13.78 -2.48 12.66
CA SER A 18 12.62 -1.96 13.38
C SER A 18 11.53 -1.41 12.45
N VAL A 19 11.93 -0.67 11.39
CA VAL A 19 10.98 -0.18 10.35
C VAL A 19 10.28 -1.34 9.64
N LEU A 20 11.04 -2.40 9.30
CA LEU A 20 10.48 -3.56 8.63
C LEU A 20 9.47 -4.27 9.54
N ASP A 21 9.83 -4.50 10.81
CA ASP A 21 8.96 -5.12 11.80
C ASP A 21 7.66 -4.32 12.02
N GLU A 22 7.75 -2.99 12.18
CA GLU A 22 6.60 -2.10 12.36
C GLU A 22 5.62 -2.14 11.17
N ALA A 23 6.17 -2.24 9.95
CA ALA A 23 5.39 -2.39 8.72
C ALA A 23 4.87 -3.83 8.49
N GLY A 24 5.17 -4.76 9.40
CA GLY A 24 4.73 -6.16 9.38
C GLY A 24 5.63 -7.10 8.56
N TYR A 25 6.81 -6.63 8.14
CA TYR A 25 7.83 -7.43 7.46
C TYR A 25 8.74 -8.09 8.51
N ASP A 26 8.19 -9.06 9.22
CA ASP A 26 8.89 -9.80 10.27
C ASP A 26 9.52 -11.11 9.75
N ALA A 27 10.04 -11.93 10.68
CA ALA A 27 10.61 -13.23 10.36
C ALA A 27 9.60 -14.21 9.72
N SER A 28 8.29 -14.04 9.93
CA SER A 28 7.27 -14.89 9.31
C SER A 28 7.14 -14.60 7.81
N VAL A 29 7.19 -13.33 7.42
CA VAL A 29 7.20 -12.90 6.01
C VAL A 29 8.48 -13.38 5.30
N LEU A 30 9.60 -13.36 6.00
CA LEU A 30 10.87 -13.89 5.48
C LEU A 30 10.78 -15.39 5.17
N VAL A 31 10.02 -16.17 5.94
CA VAL A 31 9.81 -17.61 5.73
C VAL A 31 8.82 -17.87 4.59
N GLU A 32 7.74 -17.10 4.51
CA GLU A 32 6.69 -17.27 3.49
C GLU A 32 7.11 -16.78 2.09
N ASP A 33 7.66 -15.56 2.00
CA ASP A 33 8.20 -15.00 0.76
C ASP A 33 9.48 -14.18 1.03
N PRO A 34 10.65 -14.83 1.01
CA PRO A 34 11.93 -14.16 1.23
C PRO A 34 12.19 -13.02 0.23
N ARG A 35 11.63 -13.09 -0.99
CA ARG A 35 11.82 -12.05 -2.00
C ARG A 35 11.06 -10.78 -1.64
N PHE A 36 9.88 -10.93 -1.03
CA PHE A 36 9.08 -9.80 -0.59
C PHE A 36 9.77 -9.07 0.57
N PHE A 37 10.28 -9.82 1.55
CA PHE A 37 11.12 -9.26 2.62
C PHE A 37 12.36 -8.55 2.06
N ASN A 38 13.11 -9.20 1.16
CA ASN A 38 14.31 -8.61 0.56
C ASN A 38 14.01 -7.32 -0.20
N THR A 39 12.85 -7.24 -0.87
CA THR A 39 12.42 -6.04 -1.59
C THR A 39 12.13 -4.89 -0.63
N ALA A 40 11.42 -5.17 0.47
CA ALA A 40 11.16 -4.18 1.51
C ALA A 40 12.46 -3.70 2.18
N ALA A 41 13.34 -4.62 2.55
CA ALA A 41 14.64 -4.28 3.14
C ALA A 41 15.50 -3.41 2.20
N LEU A 42 15.53 -3.75 0.91
CA LEU A 42 16.21 -2.96 -0.11
C LEU A 42 15.60 -1.56 -0.25
N LEU A 43 14.28 -1.45 -0.21
CA LEU A 43 13.60 -0.16 -0.32
C LEU A 43 13.91 0.74 0.88
N VAL A 44 13.76 0.23 2.11
CA VAL A 44 14.06 1.00 3.33
C VAL A 44 15.52 1.45 3.34
N THR A 45 16.45 0.56 2.97
CA THR A 45 17.87 0.90 2.87
C THR A 45 18.11 2.03 1.85
N LYS A 46 17.48 1.97 0.68
CA LYS A 46 17.60 3.05 -0.33
C LYS A 46 17.04 4.38 0.16
N LEU A 47 15.90 4.36 0.87
CA LEU A 47 15.30 5.57 1.44
C LEU A 47 16.18 6.18 2.52
N PHE A 48 16.78 5.34 3.37
CA PHE A 48 17.73 5.77 4.38
C PHE A 48 18.96 6.42 3.75
N LEU A 49 19.56 5.77 2.76
CA LEU A 49 20.71 6.31 2.02
C LEU A 49 20.38 7.60 1.25
N ALA A 50 19.11 7.81 0.89
CA ALA A 50 18.63 9.05 0.28
C ALA A 50 18.39 10.18 1.31
N GLY A 51 18.69 9.96 2.60
CA GLY A 51 18.59 10.96 3.66
C GLY A 51 17.26 10.96 4.41
N VAL A 52 16.45 9.90 4.31
CA VAL A 52 15.28 9.73 5.17
C VAL A 52 15.73 9.04 6.46
N ASP A 53 15.87 9.80 7.53
CA ASP A 53 16.46 9.35 8.80
C ASP A 53 15.43 9.07 9.91
N SER A 54 14.19 9.56 9.76
CA SER A 54 13.11 9.26 10.70
C SER A 54 12.50 7.88 10.43
N GLN A 55 12.46 7.05 11.48
CA GLN A 55 11.77 5.75 11.47
C GLN A 55 10.33 5.87 10.94
N SER A 56 9.54 6.80 11.46
CA SER A 56 8.13 6.96 11.05
C SER A 56 7.99 7.36 9.58
N ALA A 57 8.93 8.14 9.04
CA ALA A 57 8.94 8.52 7.64
C ALA A 57 9.32 7.34 6.72
N LEU A 58 10.25 6.49 7.17
CA LEU A 58 10.62 5.26 6.47
C LEU A 58 9.44 4.27 6.44
N THR A 59 8.80 4.04 7.58
CA THR A 59 7.61 3.17 7.70
C THR A 59 6.48 3.67 6.80
N ALA A 60 6.13 4.96 6.85
CA ALA A 60 5.08 5.52 6.01
C ALA A 60 5.37 5.39 4.51
N LYS A 61 6.62 5.59 4.08
CA LYS A 61 7.01 5.41 2.67
C LYS A 61 7.00 3.96 2.24
N LEU A 62 7.43 3.05 3.12
CA LEU A 62 7.37 1.61 2.88
C LEU A 62 5.92 1.14 2.70
N GLU A 63 5.03 1.53 3.60
CA GLU A 63 3.60 1.23 3.51
C GLU A 63 2.96 1.83 2.25
N TYR A 64 3.32 3.07 1.89
CA TYR A 64 2.82 3.70 0.68
C TYR A 64 3.22 2.95 -0.59
N GLN A 65 4.45 2.42 -0.66
CA GLN A 65 4.96 1.78 -1.88
C GLN A 65 4.66 0.29 -1.98
N LEU A 66 4.77 -0.44 -0.87
CA LEU A 66 4.63 -1.91 -0.86
C LEU A 66 3.39 -2.38 -0.08
N GLY A 67 2.74 -1.49 0.66
CA GLY A 67 1.69 -1.86 1.62
C GLY A 67 2.28 -2.44 2.91
N ARG A 68 1.39 -2.75 3.84
CA ARG A 68 1.72 -3.51 5.05
C ARG A 68 1.81 -4.99 4.72
N ALA A 69 2.83 -5.66 5.23
CA ALA A 69 2.90 -7.11 5.19
C ALA A 69 2.05 -7.70 6.34
N GLY A 70 1.41 -8.84 6.08
CA GLY A 70 0.49 -9.51 7.02
C GLY A 70 -0.98 -9.56 6.58
N LYS A 71 -1.83 -10.17 7.43
CA LYS A 71 -3.22 -10.60 7.18
C LYS A 71 -4.21 -9.50 6.72
N HIS A 72 -3.78 -8.24 6.73
CA HIS A 72 -4.56 -7.08 6.29
C HIS A 72 -4.19 -6.56 4.90
N ARG A 73 -3.49 -7.34 4.07
CA ARG A 73 -3.56 -7.17 2.60
C ARG A 73 -4.95 -7.61 2.12
N GLN A 74 -6.00 -6.98 2.66
CA GLN A 74 -7.33 -6.96 2.07
C GLN A 74 -7.08 -6.47 0.64
N PRO A 75 -7.37 -7.28 -0.40
CA PRO A 75 -7.50 -6.73 -1.73
C PRO A 75 -8.43 -5.55 -1.57
N GLY A 76 -8.02 -4.36 -1.99
CA GLY A 76 -8.84 -3.17 -1.83
C GLY A 76 -10.19 -3.45 -2.43
N THR A 77 -11.17 -3.84 -1.59
CA THR A 77 -12.55 -3.96 -1.98
C THR A 77 -13.03 -2.53 -2.02
N SER A 78 -12.58 -1.83 -3.05
CA SER A 78 -13.33 -0.72 -3.59
C SER A 78 -14.72 -1.30 -3.84
N SER A 79 -15.61 -1.11 -2.86
CA SER A 79 -17.02 -1.44 -2.96
C SER A 79 -17.71 -0.39 -3.84
N LEU A 80 -17.02 0.07 -4.89
CA LEU A 80 -17.68 0.77 -5.98
C LEU A 80 -18.71 -0.24 -6.49
N SER A 81 -19.96 0.09 -6.23
CA SER A 81 -21.08 -0.71 -6.69
C SER A 81 -20.86 -0.93 -8.18
N ARG A 82 -20.98 -2.18 -8.63
CA ARG A 82 -20.78 -2.54 -10.05
C ARG A 82 -21.59 -1.62 -11.00
N TYR A 83 -22.69 -1.07 -10.49
CA TYR A 83 -23.54 -0.08 -11.12
C TYR A 83 -22.88 1.28 -11.42
N ALA A 84 -21.87 1.70 -10.65
CA ALA A 84 -21.12 2.92 -10.94
C ALA A 84 -20.26 2.79 -12.23
N ILE A 85 -19.93 1.56 -12.64
CA ILE A 85 -19.14 1.28 -13.84
C ILE A 85 -20.04 0.82 -14.99
N GLN A 86 -20.99 -0.07 -14.72
CA GLN A 86 -21.84 -0.71 -15.75
C GLN A 86 -23.18 0.00 -15.97
N GLY A 87 -23.50 1.01 -15.16
CA GLY A 87 -24.82 1.61 -15.12
C GLY A 87 -25.79 0.85 -14.21
N LEU A 88 -26.86 1.53 -13.80
CA LEU A 88 -27.91 0.93 -12.98
C LEU A 88 -28.80 0.00 -13.84
N PRO A 89 -29.05 -1.26 -13.42
CA PRO A 89 -29.97 -2.17 -14.09
C PRO A 89 -31.34 -1.54 -14.31
N LEU A 90 -31.98 -1.85 -15.44
CA LEU A 90 -33.27 -1.27 -15.85
C LEU A 90 -34.37 -1.48 -14.79
N GLU A 91 -34.30 -2.58 -14.03
CA GLU A 91 -35.22 -2.93 -12.96
C GLU A 91 -35.09 -2.03 -11.73
N LEU A 92 -33.93 -1.39 -11.55
CA LEU A 92 -33.62 -0.48 -10.46
C LEU A 92 -33.73 0.99 -10.88
N GLN A 93 -33.95 1.27 -12.16
CA GLN A 93 -34.15 2.64 -12.61
C GLN A 93 -35.49 3.16 -12.09
N PRO A 94 -35.53 4.34 -11.45
CA PRO A 94 -36.79 4.94 -11.04
C PRO A 94 -37.63 5.12 -12.30
N ARG A 95 -38.80 4.46 -12.35
CA ARG A 95 -39.78 4.68 -13.40
C ARG A 95 -40.01 6.19 -13.49
N ARG A 96 -39.46 6.83 -14.53
CA ARG A 96 -39.88 8.17 -14.91
C ARG A 96 -41.37 8.05 -15.14
N ARG A 97 -42.15 8.55 -14.18
CA ARG A 97 -43.56 8.86 -14.40
C ARG A 97 -43.55 10.01 -15.38
N GLU A 98 -43.43 9.71 -16.67
CA GLU A 98 -43.87 10.61 -17.71
C GLU A 98 -45.36 10.81 -17.46
N GLN A 99 -45.67 11.99 -16.96
CA GLN A 99 -47.02 12.46 -16.76
C GLN A 99 -47.72 12.41 -18.11
N GLN A 100 -48.68 11.50 -18.25
CA GLN A 100 -49.71 11.59 -19.26
C GLN A 100 -50.43 12.93 -19.06
N LYS A 101 -50.03 13.95 -19.83
CA LYS A 101 -50.85 15.13 -20.05
C LYS A 101 -51.85 14.78 -21.15
N SER A 102 -53.01 14.30 -20.75
CA SER A 102 -54.21 14.37 -21.58
C SER A 102 -54.62 15.84 -21.71
N PRO A 103 -55.01 16.29 -22.90
CA PRO A 103 -56.17 17.18 -22.92
C PRO A 103 -57.17 16.83 -24.03
N GLY A 104 -58.44 16.77 -23.62
CA GLY A 104 -59.59 17.36 -24.30
C GLY A 104 -59.98 16.80 -25.65
#